data_AF-A0A6I9PTT4-F1
#
_entry.id   AF-A0A6I9PTT4-F1
#
_cell.length_a   1.000
_cell.length_b   1.000
_cell.length_c   1.000
_cell.angle_alpha   90.00
_cell.angle_beta   90.00
_cell.angle_gamma   90.00
#
_symmetry.space_group_name_H-M   'P 1'
#
loop_
_entity.id
_entity.type
_entity.pdbx_description
1 polymer ?
#
loop_
_entity_poly.entity_id
_entity_poly.type
_entity_poly.pdbx_seq_one_letter_code
_entity_poly.pdbx_strand_id
1 'polypeptide(L)'
;FVCDGCLKKTNKTRKENKYSAKRLPQTKLGSHLENRVNDYLKRHCYTEAGEVHIRVVHVSDKVVEVKPGMKSRYRTRHIQTKSKTPQKCDAM
;
A
#
# COMPACT_ATOMS: atom_id res chain seq x y z
N PHE A 1 -25.55 8.08 13.79
CA PHE A 1 -24.54 7.50 14.71
C PHE A 1 -25.25 7.08 15.98
N VAL A 2 -25.03 5.85 16.45
CA VAL A 2 -25.56 5.36 17.74
C VAL A 2 -24.35 5.05 18.61
N CYS A 3 -24.30 5.66 19.79
CA CYS A 3 -23.19 5.45 20.73
C CYS A 3 -23.25 4.04 21.33
N ASP A 4 -22.11 3.58 21.84
CA ASP A 4 -21.99 2.21 22.32
C ASP A 4 -22.87 1.96 23.56
N GLY A 5 -23.15 3.00 24.35
CA GLY A 5 -24.10 2.93 25.48
C GLY A 5 -25.53 2.63 25.05
N CYS A 6 -26.02 3.26 23.97
CA CYS A 6 -27.36 3.02 23.43
C CYS A 6 -27.48 1.62 22.78
N LEU A 7 -26.43 1.14 22.11
CA LEU A 7 -26.36 -0.20 21.54
C LEU A 7 -26.42 -1.29 22.62
N LYS A 8 -25.64 -1.14 23.69
CA LYS A 8 -25.65 -2.07 24.83
C LYS A 8 -27.02 -2.13 25.51
N LYS A 9 -27.66 -0.97 25.76
CA LYS A 9 -28.99 -0.89 26.38
C LYS A 9 -30.09 -1.55 25.54
N THR A 10 -29.93 -1.59 24.22
CA THR A 10 -30.93 -2.16 23.30
C THR A 10 -30.60 -3.59 22.85
N ASN A 11 -29.56 -4.22 23.41
CA ASN A 11 -29.04 -5.53 22.97
C ASN A 11 -28.82 -5.62 21.45
N LYS A 12 -28.46 -4.50 20.82
CA LYS A 12 -28.16 -4.43 19.39
C LYS A 12 -26.65 -4.37 19.20
N THR A 13 -26.15 -5.15 18.24
CA THR A 13 -24.74 -5.09 17.82
C THR A 13 -24.60 -4.12 16.66
N ARG A 14 -23.41 -3.51 16.54
CA ARG A 14 -23.12 -2.63 15.41
C ARG A 14 -23.07 -3.47 14.14
N LYS A 15 -23.74 -3.00 13.08
CA LYS A 15 -23.67 -3.63 11.76
C LYS A 15 -22.21 -3.71 11.30
N GLU A 16 -21.83 -4.86 10.78
CA GLU A 16 -20.46 -5.08 10.29
C GLU A 16 -20.10 -4.07 9.18
N ASN A 17 -18.88 -3.53 9.27
CA ASN A 17 -18.39 -2.55 8.31
C ASN A 17 -17.99 -3.24 6.99
N LYS A 18 -18.71 -2.91 5.91
CA LYS A 18 -18.40 -3.43 4.57
C LYS A 18 -17.14 -2.80 3.94
N TYR A 19 -16.68 -1.68 4.46
CA TYR A 19 -15.55 -0.90 3.95
C TYR A 19 -14.30 -1.11 4.80
N SER A 20 -13.98 -2.36 5.12
CA SER A 20 -12.76 -2.72 5.85
C SER A 20 -11.56 -2.89 4.91
N ALA A 21 -10.35 -2.62 5.39
CA ALA A 21 -9.12 -2.80 4.62
C ALA A 21 -8.98 -4.23 4.06
N LYS A 22 -9.44 -5.23 4.81
CA LYS A 22 -9.48 -6.64 4.40
C LYS A 22 -10.21 -6.86 3.08
N ARG A 23 -11.27 -6.07 2.83
CA ARG A 23 -12.17 -6.21 1.67
C ARG A 23 -11.73 -5.41 0.44
N LEU A 24 -10.67 -4.61 0.54
CA LEU A 24 -10.08 -3.97 -0.64
C LEU A 24 -9.48 -5.04 -1.57
N PRO A 25 -9.49 -4.81 -2.90
CA PRO A 25 -8.92 -5.74 -3.87
C PRO A 25 -7.49 -6.14 -3.50
N GLN A 26 -7.19 -7.44 -3.56
CA GLN A 26 -5.84 -7.94 -3.35
C GLN A 26 -5.01 -7.82 -4.63
N THR A 27 -3.72 -7.54 -4.43
CA THR A 27 -2.70 -7.55 -5.48
C THR A 27 -1.61 -8.55 -5.10
N LYS A 28 -0.89 -9.11 -6.07
CA LYS A 28 0.20 -10.08 -5.81
C LYS A 28 1.25 -9.53 -4.83
N LEU A 29 1.61 -8.26 -4.99
CA LEU A 29 2.55 -7.58 -4.10
C LEU A 29 1.98 -7.41 -2.68
N GLY A 30 0.72 -6.97 -2.56
CA GLY A 30 0.04 -6.84 -1.28
C GLY A 30 -0.05 -8.17 -0.53
N SER A 31 -0.50 -9.24 -1.20
CA SER A 31 -0.59 -10.58 -0.60
C SER A 31 0.77 -11.14 -0.19
N HIS A 32 1.82 -10.91 -0.99
CA HIS A 32 3.18 -11.36 -0.65
C HIS A 32 3.69 -10.69 0.64
N LEU A 33 3.53 -9.37 0.75
CA LEU A 33 3.96 -8.61 1.93
C LEU A 33 3.10 -8.98 3.15
N GLU A 34 1.79 -9.07 2.99
CA GLU A 34 0.85 -9.47 4.04
C GLU A 34 1.22 -10.83 4.64
N ASN A 35 1.44 -11.84 3.79
CA ASN A 35 1.84 -13.16 4.25
C ASN A 35 3.18 -13.12 4.98
N ARG A 36 4.17 -12.41 4.43
CA ARG A 36 5.50 -12.29 5.05
C ARG A 36 5.44 -11.67 6.44
N VAL A 37 4.66 -10.61 6.63
CA VAL A 37 4.49 -9.95 7.94
C VAL A 37 3.71 -10.83 8.90
N ASN A 38 2.59 -11.42 8.46
CA ASN A 38 1.79 -12.28 9.31
C ASN A 38 2.55 -13.55 9.74
N ASP A 39 3.35 -14.14 8.85
CA ASP A 39 4.20 -15.28 9.19
C ASP A 39 5.33 -14.91 10.16
N TYR A 40 5.83 -13.67 10.09
CA TYR A 40 6.77 -13.16 11.09
C TYR A 40 6.09 -13.04 12.46
N LEU A 41 4.93 -12.39 12.55
CA LEU A 41 4.17 -12.21 13.80
C LEU A 41 3.78 -13.55 14.44
N LYS A 42 3.31 -14.52 13.63
CA LYS A 42 2.96 -15.87 14.09
C LYS A 42 4.16 -16.59 14.70
N ARG A 43 5.36 -16.45 14.12
CA ARG A 43 6.58 -17.10 14.63
C ARG A 43 7.10 -16.48 15.92
N HIS A 44 6.82 -15.20 16.16
CA HIS A 44 7.33 -14.47 17.33
C HIS A 44 6.33 -14.45 18.49
N CYS A 45 5.19 -15.15 18.35
CA CYS A 45 4.19 -15.41 19.40
C CYS A 45 3.77 -14.17 20.20
N TYR A 46 3.69 -13.00 19.56
CA TYR A 46 3.12 -11.82 20.18
C TYR A 46 1.61 -12.03 20.32
N THR A 47 1.16 -12.42 21.51
CA THR A 47 -0.26 -12.71 21.82
C THR A 47 -1.19 -11.52 21.60
N GLU A 48 -0.66 -10.30 21.59
CA GLU A 48 -1.42 -9.08 21.32
C GLU A 48 -1.35 -8.61 19.86
N ALA A 49 -0.52 -9.24 19.01
CA ALA A 49 -0.41 -8.86 17.62
C ALA A 49 -1.60 -9.39 16.81
N GLY A 50 -2.43 -8.48 16.31
CA GLY A 50 -3.53 -8.80 15.41
C GLY A 50 -3.07 -9.15 13.98
N GLU A 51 -4.03 -9.58 13.15
CA GLU A 51 -3.82 -9.81 11.71
C GLU A 51 -3.51 -8.48 11.00
N VAL A 52 -2.42 -8.44 10.22
CA VAL A 52 -2.05 -7.28 9.42
C VAL A 52 -2.64 -7.41 8.02
N HIS A 53 -3.22 -6.32 7.50
CA HIS A 53 -3.71 -6.25 6.12
C HIS A 53 -2.93 -5.22 5.30
N ILE A 54 -2.31 -5.64 4.20
CA ILE A 54 -1.55 -4.77 3.29
C ILE A 54 -2.24 -4.74 1.92
N ARG A 55 -2.52 -3.53 1.40
CA ARG A 55 -3.29 -3.35 0.16
C ARG A 55 -2.63 -2.30 -0.72
N VAL A 56 -2.26 -2.67 -1.95
CA VAL A 56 -1.84 -1.68 -2.95
C VAL A 56 -3.11 -1.01 -3.48
N VAL A 57 -3.29 0.27 -3.16
CA VAL A 57 -4.51 1.04 -3.49
C VAL A 57 -4.38 1.82 -4.79
N HIS A 58 -3.16 2.01 -5.27
CA HIS A 58 -2.92 2.77 -6.50
C HIS A 58 -1.68 2.24 -7.21
N VAL A 59 -1.80 2.07 -8.53
CA VAL A 59 -0.71 1.73 -9.44
C VAL A 59 -0.84 2.67 -10.63
N SER A 60 0.22 3.41 -10.93
CA SER A 60 0.25 4.32 -12.08
C SER A 60 1.58 4.25 -12.80
N ASP A 61 1.52 4.28 -14.13
CA ASP A 61 2.70 4.53 -14.95
C ASP A 61 2.98 6.03 -14.96
N LYS A 62 4.19 6.41 -14.58
CA LYS A 62 4.68 7.78 -14.64
C LYS A 62 5.94 7.84 -15.47
N VAL A 63 6.24 9.02 -15.97
CA VAL A 63 7.47 9.27 -16.72
C VAL A 63 8.26 10.33 -15.98
N VAL A 64 9.50 9.99 -15.63
CA VAL A 64 10.43 10.95 -15.05
C VAL A 64 11.32 11.49 -16.16
N GLU A 65 11.31 12.81 -16.29
CA GLU A 65 12.19 13.52 -17.21
C GLU A 65 13.46 13.99 -16.51
N VAL A 66 14.58 13.88 -17.22
CA VAL A 66 15.87 14.37 -16.73
C VAL A 66 15.83 15.89 -16.63
N LYS A 67 16.21 16.46 -15.48
CA LYS A 67 16.25 17.91 -15.26
C LYS A 67 17.26 18.60 -16.19
N PRO A 68 17.05 19.88 -16.56
CA PRO A 68 17.90 20.59 -17.53
C PRO A 68 19.40 20.59 -17.21
N GLY A 69 19.78 20.78 -15.93
CA GLY A 69 21.19 20.76 -15.52
C GLY A 69 21.90 19.42 -15.77
N MET A 70 21.16 18.31 -15.67
CA MET A 70 21.67 16.97 -15.98
C MET A 70 21.69 16.74 -17.50
N LYS A 71 20.66 17.18 -18.23
CA LYS A 71 20.66 17.13 -19.70
C LYS A 71 21.87 17.87 -20.30
N SER A 72 22.23 19.04 -19.75
CA SER A 72 23.34 19.85 -20.25
C SER A 72 24.72 19.25 -19.95
N ARG A 73 24.91 18.63 -18.78
CA ARG A 73 26.21 18.07 -18.37
C ARG A 73 26.55 16.75 -19.08
N TYR A 74 25.55 15.96 -19.47
CA TYR A 74 25.74 14.61 -19.99
C TYR A 74 25.39 14.45 -21.49
N ARG A 75 25.08 15.55 -22.20
CA ARG A 75 24.78 15.54 -23.65
C ARG A 75 26.00 15.31 -24.55
N THR A 76 27.20 15.64 -24.08
CA THR A 76 28.42 15.75 -24.92
C THR A 76 29.29 14.50 -24.90
N ARG A 77 29.11 13.61 -23.93
CA ARG A 77 29.79 12.31 -23.91
C ARG A 77 28.87 11.33 -24.66
N HIS A 78 29.42 10.40 -25.44
CA HIS A 78 28.71 9.35 -26.19
C HIS A 78 27.77 8.41 -25.36
N ILE A 79 27.45 8.80 -24.11
CA ILE A 79 26.46 8.18 -23.25
C ILE A 79 25.10 8.80 -23.59
N GLN A 80 24.33 8.10 -24.42
CA GLN A 80 22.97 8.51 -24.76
C GLN A 80 22.07 8.37 -23.52
N THR A 81 22.02 9.40 -22.67
CA THR A 81 21.13 9.42 -21.51
C THR A 81 19.68 9.54 -22.01
N LYS A 82 18.83 8.55 -21.68
CA LYS A 82 17.41 8.58 -22.03
C LYS A 82 16.78 9.84 -21.43
N SER A 83 16.15 10.66 -22.28
CA SER A 83 15.55 11.95 -21.86
C SER A 83 14.33 11.76 -20.95
N LYS A 84 13.67 10.61 -21.07
CA LYS A 84 12.49 10.19 -20.32
C LYS A 84 12.65 8.72 -19.93
N THR A 85 12.36 8.41 -18.66
CA THR A 85 12.40 7.04 -18.14
C THR A 85 11.02 6.66 -17.60
N PRO A 86 10.40 5.57 -18.07
CA PRO A 86 9.15 5.08 -17.50
C PRO A 86 9.40 4.54 -16.08
N GLN A 87 8.50 4.85 -15.17
CA GLN A 87 8.50 4.39 -13.79
C GLN A 87 7.10 3.94 -13.41
N LYS A 88 7.00 2.90 -12.58
CA LYS A 88 5.76 2.54 -11.91
C LYS A 88 5.74 3.14 -10.53
N CYS A 89 4.65 3.82 -10.20
CA CYS A 89 4.41 4.38 -8.88
C CYS A 89 3.26 3.64 -8.23
N ASP A 90 3.58 2.94 -7.15
CA ASP A 90 2.63 2.17 -6.34
C ASP A 90 2.40 2.90 -5.01
N ALA A 91 1.15 2.91 -4.54
CA ALA A 91 0.80 3.35 -3.19
C ALA A 91 0.18 2.18 -2.42
N MET A 92 0.67 1.96 -1.19
CA MET A 92 0.26 0.91 -0.25
C MET A 92 -0.44 1.51 0.96
#